data_AF-A0A258BZ15-F1
#
_entry.id   AF-A0A258BZ15-F1
#
_cell.length_a   1.000
_cell.length_b   1.000
_cell.length_c   1.000
_cell.angle_alpha   90.00
_cell.angle_beta   90.00
_cell.angle_gamma   90.00
#
_symmetry.space_group_name_H-M   'P 1'
#
loop_
_entity.id
_entity.type
_entity.pdbx_description
1 polymer ?
#
loop_
_entity_poly.entity_id
_entity_poly.type
_entity_poly.pdbx_seq_one_letter_code
_entity_poly.pdbx_strand_id
1 'polypeptide(L)'
;LNATNAFKLEITDPARLGGLSEDFKNALKVDGEEKWSVGLSRSFFEGFMASAEDRELRQQLFDGYRTVASSGEYDNGPLAIKLAQLRARRAELMGYQSHAHYVLEERMAHTPEAALEFLQKVLEPGLARAAEEQADMQKIAGHDILGHDWCKDSATGEHLGLFMVDMYARDTKRGGAWMSTYRSSSEMDGETVRPIITNNMNLVTPAAGQPTLLSPTEVETLFHEFGHGLHGLLTKIRYPSFSGVYGGPDYVEFPSQVMEHWWSEPQVLAMYARHHETGEVIPMELVEKMNRASTFNQGFKTTEFIAASLIDLHWHMLSSEEANAITDAREFEKSVLAKYNIPEIIEPRYRSTYFSHIFAGGYAAGYYSYLWAEILDADGFDAFKQSGDIFNPEIAAKLKQWIFESGGLRGLHCGPCAGRRARQPDGRTG
;
A
#
# COMPACT_ATOMS: atom_id res chain seq x y z
N LEU A 1 27.89 -8.20 12.26
CA LEU A 1 28.60 -8.87 11.15
C LEU A 1 29.35 -10.11 11.65
N ASN A 2 30.34 -10.00 12.54
CA ASN A 2 31.07 -11.18 13.03
C ASN A 2 30.17 -12.23 13.71
N ALA A 3 29.26 -11.82 14.61
CA ALA A 3 28.27 -12.73 15.21
C ALA A 3 27.39 -13.46 14.19
N THR A 4 26.93 -12.72 13.17
CA THR A 4 26.10 -13.24 12.07
C THR A 4 26.84 -14.30 11.25
N ASN A 5 28.14 -14.08 11.01
CA ASN A 5 28.97 -14.98 10.22
C ASN A 5 29.41 -16.23 10.99
N ALA A 6 29.52 -16.12 12.32
CA ALA A 6 29.95 -17.21 13.19
C ALA A 6 28.87 -18.28 13.41
N PHE A 7 27.58 -17.91 13.35
CA PHE A 7 26.51 -18.87 13.43
C PHE A 7 26.43 -19.73 12.16
N LYS A 8 26.36 -21.05 12.34
CA LYS A 8 26.14 -22.04 11.31
C LYS A 8 25.19 -23.12 11.82
N LEU A 9 24.05 -23.28 11.16
CA LEU A 9 23.18 -24.42 11.34
C LEU A 9 23.59 -25.50 10.33
N GLU A 10 24.05 -26.61 10.86
CA GLU A 10 24.62 -27.73 10.11
C GLU A 10 23.58 -28.84 9.95
N ILE A 11 23.38 -29.29 8.72
CA ILE A 11 22.37 -30.28 8.34
C ILE A 11 23.11 -31.45 7.67
N THR A 12 23.00 -32.64 8.25
CA THR A 12 23.69 -33.86 7.76
C THR A 12 22.74 -34.89 7.14
N ASP A 13 21.43 -34.76 7.39
CA ASP A 13 20.40 -35.61 6.79
C ASP A 13 19.79 -34.91 5.56
N PRO A 14 20.03 -35.42 4.33
CA PRO A 14 19.49 -34.85 3.11
C PRO A 14 17.95 -34.82 3.08
N ALA A 15 17.28 -35.74 3.78
CA ALA A 15 15.82 -35.82 3.82
C ALA A 15 15.19 -34.60 4.50
N ARG A 16 15.95 -33.90 5.36
CA ARG A 16 15.49 -32.70 6.08
C ARG A 16 15.59 -31.41 5.28
N LEU A 17 16.12 -31.47 4.05
CA LEU A 17 16.23 -30.32 3.14
C LEU A 17 15.00 -30.17 2.22
N GLY A 18 13.88 -30.80 2.58
CA GLY A 18 12.60 -30.66 1.88
C GLY A 18 12.22 -29.20 1.66
N GLY A 19 11.64 -28.89 0.51
CA GLY A 19 11.24 -27.54 0.09
C GLY A 19 12.38 -26.58 -0.31
N LEU A 20 13.64 -26.88 0.02
CA LEU A 20 14.78 -26.10 -0.49
C LEU A 20 15.05 -26.45 -1.96
N SER A 21 15.29 -25.44 -2.80
CA SER A 21 15.69 -25.66 -4.19
C SER A 21 17.07 -26.33 -4.28
N GLU A 22 17.34 -27.05 -5.36
CA GLU A 22 18.65 -27.67 -5.56
C GLU A 22 19.80 -26.65 -5.59
N ASP A 23 19.57 -25.46 -6.16
CA ASP A 23 20.56 -24.38 -6.13
C ASP A 23 20.82 -23.86 -4.72
N PHE A 24 19.77 -23.76 -3.89
CA PHE A 24 19.93 -23.36 -2.49
C PHE A 24 20.65 -24.45 -1.69
N LYS A 25 20.30 -25.73 -1.90
CA LYS A 25 21.05 -26.86 -1.34
C LYS A 25 22.51 -26.85 -1.79
N ASN A 26 22.80 -26.57 -3.05
CA ASN A 26 24.17 -26.47 -3.56
C ASN A 26 24.92 -25.31 -2.90
N ALA A 27 24.27 -24.16 -2.69
CA ALA A 27 24.87 -23.00 -2.01
C ALA A 27 25.13 -23.24 -0.52
N LEU A 28 24.37 -24.12 0.11
CA LEU A 28 24.59 -24.53 1.50
C LEU A 28 25.59 -25.70 1.61
N LYS A 29 25.90 -26.41 0.51
CA LYS A 29 26.74 -27.61 0.54
C LYS A 29 28.14 -27.25 1.02
N VAL A 30 28.67 -28.05 1.94
CA VAL A 30 30.05 -27.92 2.41
C VAL A 30 30.96 -28.74 1.49
N ASP A 31 31.97 -28.08 0.91
CA ASP A 31 32.88 -28.71 -0.05
C ASP A 31 33.57 -29.95 0.53
N GLY A 32 33.40 -31.09 -0.16
CA GLY A 32 34.02 -32.37 0.24
C GLY A 32 33.29 -33.12 1.36
N GLU A 33 32.14 -32.63 1.84
CA GLU A 33 31.35 -33.28 2.88
C GLU A 33 29.91 -33.55 2.42
N GLU A 34 29.30 -34.65 2.89
CA GLU A 34 27.87 -34.89 2.72
C GLU A 34 27.03 -34.09 3.74
N LYS A 35 27.17 -32.76 3.69
CA LYS A 35 26.64 -31.84 4.71
C LYS A 35 26.31 -30.46 4.15
N TRP A 36 25.36 -29.77 4.77
CA TRP A 36 24.89 -28.43 4.41
C TRP A 36 24.96 -27.47 5.60
N SER A 37 25.35 -26.23 5.37
CA SER A 37 25.56 -25.22 6.41
C SER A 37 24.87 -23.91 6.06
N VAL A 38 23.88 -23.50 6.87
CA VAL A 38 23.15 -22.24 6.70
C VAL A 38 23.52 -21.23 7.79
N GLY A 39 23.85 -20.00 7.38
CA GLY A 39 24.21 -18.90 8.28
C GLY A 39 23.08 -17.88 8.50
N LEU A 40 23.33 -16.87 9.34
CA LEU A 40 22.34 -15.84 9.69
C LEU A 40 22.37 -14.59 8.78
N SER A 41 23.11 -14.61 7.68
CA SER A 41 23.00 -13.50 6.73
C SER A 41 21.55 -13.42 6.26
N ARG A 42 21.06 -12.20 6.07
CA ARG A 42 19.63 -11.96 5.83
C ARG A 42 19.09 -12.83 4.69
N SER A 43 19.84 -12.96 3.61
CA SER A 43 19.47 -13.77 2.45
C SER A 43 19.40 -15.27 2.73
N PHE A 44 20.36 -15.84 3.48
CA PHE A 44 20.31 -17.26 3.86
C PHE A 44 19.24 -17.53 4.90
N PHE A 45 19.07 -16.63 5.86
CA PHE A 45 18.03 -16.71 6.88
C PHE A 45 16.63 -16.70 6.26
N GLU A 46 16.30 -15.67 5.48
CA GLU A 46 14.98 -15.52 4.87
C GLU A 46 14.71 -16.63 3.85
N GLY A 47 15.70 -17.01 3.02
CA GLY A 47 15.57 -18.09 2.03
C GLY A 47 15.30 -19.45 2.67
N PHE A 48 16.00 -19.75 3.77
CA PHE A 48 15.79 -20.99 4.52
C PHE A 48 14.44 -20.98 5.27
N MET A 49 14.08 -19.87 5.93
CA MET A 49 12.80 -19.74 6.64
C MET A 49 11.59 -19.83 5.71
N ALA A 50 11.72 -19.37 4.47
CA ALA A 50 10.64 -19.36 3.48
C ALA A 50 10.44 -20.69 2.76
N SER A 51 11.47 -21.54 2.68
CA SER A 51 11.47 -22.69 1.78
C SER A 51 11.73 -24.03 2.47
N ALA A 52 12.42 -24.07 3.60
CA ALA A 52 12.64 -25.33 4.31
C ALA A 52 11.31 -25.85 4.84
N GLU A 53 10.94 -27.09 4.53
CA GLU A 53 9.72 -27.75 5.05
C GLU A 53 9.89 -28.20 6.51
N ASP A 54 11.13 -28.48 6.93
CA ASP A 54 11.46 -28.94 8.28
C ASP A 54 11.30 -27.82 9.33
N ARG A 55 10.24 -27.93 10.14
CA ARG A 55 9.88 -26.96 11.17
C ARG A 55 10.95 -26.81 12.26
N GLU A 56 11.62 -27.89 12.62
CA GLU A 56 12.61 -27.88 13.68
C GLU A 56 13.88 -27.15 13.23
N LEU A 57 14.32 -27.36 11.98
CA LEU A 57 15.44 -26.61 11.40
C LEU A 57 15.12 -25.11 11.27
N ARG A 58 13.89 -24.76 10.85
CA ARG A 58 13.44 -23.35 10.85
C ARG A 58 13.48 -22.75 12.24
N GLN A 59 13.05 -23.48 13.26
CA GLN A 59 13.09 -23.02 14.64
C GLN A 59 14.54 -22.79 15.13
N GLN A 60 15.46 -23.72 14.87
CA GLN A 60 16.87 -23.57 15.27
C GLN A 60 17.54 -22.38 14.59
N LEU A 61 17.26 -22.15 13.31
CA LEU A 61 17.77 -21.00 12.58
C LEU A 61 17.18 -19.67 13.10
N PHE A 62 15.87 -19.65 13.38
CA PHE A 62 15.18 -18.52 13.99
C PHE A 62 15.73 -18.18 15.39
N ASP A 63 15.97 -19.20 16.20
CA ASP A 63 16.59 -19.04 17.52
C ASP A 63 17.98 -18.43 17.40
N GLY A 64 18.81 -18.89 16.46
CA GLY A 64 20.10 -18.29 16.15
C GLY A 64 20.00 -16.81 15.75
N TYR A 65 19.01 -16.47 14.91
CA TYR A 65 18.80 -15.12 14.43
C TYR A 65 18.40 -14.15 15.54
N ARG A 66 17.44 -14.53 16.40
CA ARG A 66 16.94 -13.66 17.47
C ARG A 66 17.94 -13.45 18.61
N THR A 67 18.96 -14.30 18.72
CA THR A 67 20.03 -14.18 19.73
C THR A 67 21.36 -13.74 19.13
N VAL A 68 21.37 -13.17 17.92
CA VAL A 68 22.61 -12.71 17.29
C VAL A 68 23.25 -11.61 18.13
N ALA A 69 24.57 -11.73 18.37
CA ALA A 69 25.37 -10.77 19.12
C ALA A 69 24.90 -10.49 20.57
N SER A 70 24.23 -11.46 21.22
CA SER A 70 23.68 -11.31 22.58
C SER A 70 24.43 -12.11 23.66
N SER A 71 25.53 -12.80 23.32
CA SER A 71 26.35 -13.57 24.27
C SER A 71 27.71 -13.97 23.67
N GLY A 72 28.67 -14.32 24.52
CA GLY A 72 29.98 -14.85 24.10
C GLY A 72 30.92 -13.80 23.50
N GLU A 73 31.82 -14.23 22.61
CA GLU A 73 32.86 -13.37 22.01
C GLU A 73 32.29 -12.17 21.22
N TYR A 74 31.12 -12.35 20.61
CA TYR A 74 30.48 -11.32 19.78
C TYR A 74 29.34 -10.59 20.48
N ASP A 75 29.29 -10.65 21.82
CA ASP A 75 28.29 -9.94 22.60
C ASP A 75 28.44 -8.42 22.47
N ASN A 76 27.44 -7.78 21.87
CA ASN A 76 27.37 -6.32 21.76
C ASN A 76 26.70 -5.67 22.96
N GLY A 77 26.16 -6.44 23.91
CA GLY A 77 25.52 -5.94 25.13
C GLY A 77 26.40 -4.94 25.89
N PRO A 78 27.66 -5.27 26.25
CA PRO A 78 28.55 -4.34 26.93
C PRO A 78 28.82 -3.04 26.15
N LEU A 79 28.94 -3.12 24.82
CA LEU A 79 29.16 -1.96 23.96
C LEU A 79 27.92 -1.06 23.89
N ALA A 80 26.73 -1.65 23.75
CA ALA A 80 25.47 -0.92 23.75
C ALA A 80 25.28 -0.17 25.08
N ILE A 81 25.58 -0.83 26.21
CA ILE A 81 25.59 -0.21 27.54
C ILE A 81 26.56 0.98 27.57
N LYS A 82 27.80 0.78 27.10
CA LYS A 82 28.81 1.86 27.09
C LYS A 82 28.38 3.04 26.23
N LEU A 83 27.77 2.79 25.07
CA LEU A 83 27.27 3.85 24.18
C LEU A 83 26.11 4.62 24.83
N ALA A 84 25.20 3.92 25.51
CA ALA A 84 24.12 4.55 26.27
C ALA A 84 24.66 5.44 27.40
N GLN A 85 25.66 4.96 28.15
CA GLN A 85 26.35 5.74 29.20
C GLN A 85 27.01 7.01 28.63
N LEU A 86 27.72 6.89 27.51
CA LEU A 86 28.36 8.03 26.85
C LEU A 86 27.34 9.05 26.33
N ARG A 87 26.22 8.59 25.78
CA ARG A 87 25.11 9.44 25.33
C ARG A 87 24.44 10.17 26.50
N ALA A 88 24.24 9.49 27.62
CA ALA A 88 23.74 10.11 28.84
C ALA A 88 24.71 11.18 29.36
N ARG A 89 26.02 10.88 29.42
CA ARG A 89 27.04 11.86 29.83
C ARG A 89 27.12 13.06 28.89
N ARG A 90 26.99 12.85 27.57
CA ARG A 90 26.91 13.95 26.60
C ARG A 90 25.73 14.88 26.90
N ALA A 91 24.56 14.31 27.15
CA ALA A 91 23.36 15.07 27.46
C ALA A 91 23.53 15.89 28.75
N GLU A 92 24.09 15.27 29.80
CA GLU A 92 24.41 15.94 31.07
C GLU A 92 25.37 17.12 30.88
N LEU A 93 26.44 16.94 30.11
CA LEU A 93 27.39 18.02 29.79
C LEU A 93 26.75 19.19 29.03
N MET A 94 25.70 18.92 28.28
CA MET A 94 24.93 19.91 27.52
C MET A 94 23.76 20.48 28.33
N GLY A 95 23.59 20.09 29.60
CA GLY A 95 22.54 20.59 30.49
C GLY A 95 21.18 19.89 30.36
N TYR A 96 21.09 18.77 29.63
CA TYR A 96 19.85 18.02 29.44
C TYR A 96 19.71 16.87 30.44
N GLN A 97 18.48 16.59 30.85
CA GLN A 97 18.14 15.50 31.79
C GLN A 97 18.47 14.11 31.22
N SER A 98 18.33 13.91 29.91
CA SER A 98 18.67 12.66 29.24
C SER A 98 19.02 12.88 27.77
N HIS A 99 19.60 11.85 27.15
CA HIS A 99 19.88 11.92 25.71
C HIS A 99 18.63 12.11 24.86
N ALA A 100 17.47 11.58 25.29
CA ALA A 100 16.22 11.78 24.59
C ALA A 100 15.75 13.23 24.68
N HIS A 101 15.85 13.88 25.84
CA HIS A 101 15.57 15.32 25.99
C HIS A 101 16.44 16.17 25.06
N TYR A 102 17.73 15.84 24.94
CA TYR A 102 18.64 16.52 24.02
C TYR A 102 18.23 16.38 22.55
N VAL A 103 17.78 15.20 22.13
CA VAL A 103 17.46 14.94 20.71
C VAL A 103 16.06 15.40 20.33
N LEU A 104 15.13 15.39 21.27
CA LEU A 104 13.72 15.66 21.01
C LEU A 104 13.36 17.15 21.10
N GLU A 105 14.22 18.00 21.67
CA GLU A 105 13.98 19.45 21.77
C GLU A 105 13.62 20.08 20.41
N GLU A 106 14.35 19.72 19.35
CA GLU A 106 14.13 20.20 17.98
C GLU A 106 13.08 19.39 17.20
N ARG A 107 12.43 18.41 17.84
CA ARG A 107 11.44 17.53 17.19
C ARG A 107 10.03 17.86 17.67
N MET A 108 9.05 17.48 16.86
CA MET A 108 7.62 17.73 17.11
C MET A 108 7.10 17.21 18.46
N ALA A 109 7.70 16.13 18.99
CA ALA A 109 7.31 15.61 20.31
C ALA A 109 7.82 16.49 21.46
N HIS A 110 8.87 17.30 21.24
CA HIS A 110 9.58 18.17 22.17
C HIS A 110 10.19 17.48 23.41
N THR A 111 9.50 16.54 24.04
CA THR A 111 9.95 15.79 25.20
C THR A 111 9.74 14.28 25.04
N PRO A 112 10.56 13.44 25.69
CA PRO A 112 10.36 11.99 25.68
C PRO A 112 9.05 11.57 26.37
N GLU A 113 8.55 12.33 27.34
CA GLU A 113 7.29 12.05 28.02
C GLU A 113 6.11 12.17 27.05
N ALA A 114 6.08 13.23 26.25
CA ALA A 114 5.05 13.41 25.22
C ALA A 114 5.14 12.32 24.13
N ALA A 115 6.37 11.94 23.74
CA ALA A 115 6.57 10.83 22.81
C ALA A 115 6.09 9.48 23.39
N LEU A 116 6.38 9.20 24.66
CA LEU A 116 5.96 7.97 25.34
C LEU A 116 4.46 7.93 25.57
N GLU A 117 3.84 9.04 25.96
CA GLU A 117 2.39 9.15 26.13
C GLU A 117 1.67 8.92 24.79
N PHE A 118 2.17 9.51 23.71
CA PHE A 118 1.66 9.26 22.37
C PHE A 118 1.80 7.78 21.98
N LEU A 119 2.98 7.19 22.19
CA LEU A 119 3.22 5.78 21.87
C LEU A 119 2.31 4.86 22.69
N GLN A 120 2.10 5.13 23.98
CA GLN A 120 1.19 4.34 24.82
C GLN A 120 -0.27 4.46 24.36
N LYS A 121 -0.72 5.68 24.05
CA LYS A 121 -2.07 5.93 23.51
C LYS A 121 -2.35 5.17 22.22
N VAL A 122 -1.32 4.94 21.38
CA VAL A 122 -1.46 4.18 20.13
C VAL A 122 -1.22 2.68 20.34
N LEU A 123 -0.33 2.30 21.26
CA LEU A 123 0.06 0.91 21.51
C LEU A 123 -1.08 0.11 22.16
N GLU A 124 -1.79 0.65 23.15
CA GLU A 124 -2.89 -0.06 23.81
C GLU A 124 -4.00 -0.49 22.84
N PRO A 125 -4.60 0.42 22.04
CA PRO A 125 -5.57 0.00 21.02
C PRO A 125 -4.91 -0.81 19.91
N GLY A 126 -3.65 -0.55 19.58
CA GLY A 126 -2.89 -1.32 18.58
C GLY A 126 -2.70 -2.78 18.98
N LEU A 127 -2.40 -3.06 20.25
CA LEU A 127 -2.23 -4.42 20.78
C LEU A 127 -3.57 -5.15 20.91
N ALA A 128 -4.61 -4.46 21.39
CA ALA A 128 -5.95 -5.03 21.45
C ALA A 128 -6.43 -5.43 20.05
N ARG A 129 -6.23 -4.53 19.08
CA ARG A 129 -6.61 -4.76 17.70
C ARG A 129 -5.77 -5.84 17.02
N ALA A 130 -4.45 -5.83 17.23
CA ALA A 130 -3.56 -6.86 16.69
C ALA A 130 -3.89 -8.26 17.24
N ALA A 131 -4.32 -8.36 18.51
CA ALA A 131 -4.76 -9.63 19.11
C ALA A 131 -6.08 -10.14 18.51
N GLU A 132 -7.04 -9.24 18.26
CA GLU A 132 -8.28 -9.56 17.55
C GLU A 132 -8.00 -10.00 16.11
N GLU A 133 -7.22 -9.20 15.37
CA GLU A 133 -6.87 -9.47 13.98
C GLU A 133 -6.07 -10.77 13.85
N GLN A 134 -5.12 -11.02 14.76
CA GLN A 134 -4.41 -12.29 14.81
C GLN A 134 -5.40 -13.45 15.01
N ALA A 135 -6.31 -13.37 15.97
CA ALA A 135 -7.28 -14.42 16.24
C ALA A 135 -8.24 -14.68 15.08
N ASP A 136 -8.67 -13.62 14.38
CA ASP A 136 -9.56 -13.72 13.23
C ASP A 136 -8.83 -14.27 12.00
N MET A 137 -7.61 -13.81 11.73
CA MET A 137 -6.78 -14.35 10.65
C MET A 137 -6.46 -15.83 10.90
N GLN A 138 -6.16 -16.24 12.15
CA GLN A 138 -5.90 -17.64 12.51
C GLN A 138 -7.11 -18.56 12.27
N LYS A 139 -8.33 -18.06 12.54
CA LYS A 139 -9.58 -18.79 12.27
C LYS A 139 -9.82 -18.97 10.77
N ILE A 140 -9.49 -17.97 9.96
CA ILE A 140 -9.64 -18.01 8.50
C ILE A 140 -8.61 -18.95 7.87
N ALA A 141 -7.36 -18.91 8.32
CA ALA A 141 -6.27 -19.74 7.77
C ALA A 141 -6.36 -21.21 8.18
N GLY A 142 -6.99 -21.54 9.31
CA GLY A 142 -7.07 -22.92 9.81
C GLY A 142 -5.72 -23.48 10.31
N HIS A 143 -4.70 -22.63 10.43
CA HIS A 143 -3.39 -22.91 11.01
C HIS A 143 -2.76 -21.64 11.58
N ASP A 144 -1.65 -21.77 12.31
CA ASP A 144 -0.93 -20.62 12.85
C ASP A 144 -0.37 -19.74 11.75
N ILE A 145 -0.70 -18.44 11.78
CA ILE A 145 -0.17 -17.43 10.85
C ILE A 145 1.14 -16.89 11.43
N LEU A 146 2.17 -16.86 10.59
CA LEU A 146 3.50 -16.37 10.93
C LEU A 146 3.93 -15.34 9.88
N GLY A 147 4.97 -14.55 10.19
CA GLY A 147 5.43 -13.45 9.33
C GLY A 147 5.95 -13.84 7.93
N HIS A 148 5.75 -15.07 7.45
CA HIS A 148 6.19 -15.60 6.16
C HIS A 148 5.08 -15.77 5.11
N ASP A 149 3.83 -15.37 5.40
CA ASP A 149 2.69 -15.49 4.47
C ASP A 149 2.68 -14.36 3.42
N TRP A 150 3.83 -14.19 2.80
CA TRP A 150 4.24 -13.11 1.90
C TRP A 150 3.67 -13.23 0.48
N CYS A 151 3.39 -12.09 -0.17
CA CYS A 151 2.94 -12.08 -1.58
C CYS A 151 4.08 -12.54 -2.50
N LYS A 152 3.79 -13.48 -3.40
CA LYS A 152 4.73 -14.03 -4.39
C LYS A 152 4.18 -13.86 -5.81
N ASP A 153 5.07 -13.65 -6.78
CA ASP A 153 4.72 -13.73 -8.19
C ASP A 153 4.40 -15.20 -8.52
N SER A 154 3.20 -15.46 -9.05
CA SER A 154 2.74 -16.82 -9.31
C SER A 154 3.53 -17.56 -10.41
N ALA A 155 4.17 -16.82 -11.32
CA ALA A 155 4.91 -17.40 -12.44
C ALA A 155 6.37 -17.70 -12.06
N THR A 156 7.00 -16.80 -11.30
CA THR A 156 8.42 -16.94 -10.93
C THR A 156 8.63 -17.48 -9.51
N GLY A 157 7.59 -17.43 -8.66
CA GLY A 157 7.70 -17.73 -7.23
C GLY A 157 8.42 -16.64 -6.43
N GLU A 158 8.88 -15.56 -7.09
CA GLU A 158 9.64 -14.50 -6.44
C GLU A 158 8.79 -13.73 -5.43
N HIS A 159 9.39 -13.38 -4.29
CA HIS A 159 8.72 -12.55 -3.32
C HIS A 159 8.53 -11.12 -3.85
N LEU A 160 7.28 -10.64 -3.87
CA LEU A 160 6.91 -9.31 -4.35
C LEU A 160 6.86 -8.27 -3.23
N GLY A 161 6.47 -8.65 -2.01
CA GLY A 161 6.37 -7.76 -0.86
C GLY A 161 5.33 -8.21 0.16
N LEU A 162 5.09 -7.39 1.18
CA LEU A 162 4.01 -7.60 2.15
C LEU A 162 2.81 -6.73 1.78
N PHE A 163 1.64 -7.33 1.66
CA PHE A 163 0.37 -6.64 1.43
C PHE A 163 -0.54 -6.85 2.62
N MET A 164 -0.86 -5.76 3.31
CA MET A 164 -1.74 -5.76 4.47
C MET A 164 -3.06 -5.10 4.11
N VAL A 165 -4.10 -5.48 4.83
CA VAL A 165 -5.45 -4.95 4.62
C VAL A 165 -6.06 -4.54 5.96
N ASP A 166 -6.62 -3.33 6.02
CA ASP A 166 -7.33 -2.82 7.20
C ASP A 166 -8.69 -2.26 6.78
N MET A 167 -9.70 -3.13 6.82
CA MET A 167 -10.94 -2.93 6.07
C MET A 167 -12.04 -2.17 6.82
N TYR A 168 -12.03 -2.17 8.16
CA TYR A 168 -13.20 -1.74 8.95
C TYR A 168 -13.05 -0.34 9.55
N ALA A 169 -14.15 0.40 9.59
CA ALA A 169 -14.24 1.71 10.24
C ALA A 169 -14.11 1.58 11.77
N ARG A 170 -13.45 2.56 12.39
CA ARG A 170 -13.30 2.69 13.85
C ARG A 170 -12.89 4.12 14.22
N ASP A 171 -13.17 4.55 15.44
CA ASP A 171 -12.96 5.93 15.91
C ASP A 171 -11.51 6.44 15.75
N THR A 172 -10.53 5.54 15.85
CA THR A 172 -9.10 5.87 15.72
C THR A 172 -8.62 5.92 14.27
N LYS A 173 -9.47 5.58 13.31
CA LYS A 173 -9.15 5.56 11.88
C LYS A 173 -9.82 6.75 11.19
N ARG A 174 -9.05 7.50 10.39
CA ARG A 174 -9.60 8.57 9.55
C ARG A 174 -10.57 8.01 8.50
N GLY A 175 -11.55 8.80 8.09
CA GLY A 175 -12.51 8.41 7.05
C GLY A 175 -11.90 8.29 5.64
N GLY A 176 -12.62 7.62 4.74
CA GLY A 176 -12.22 7.39 3.35
C GLY A 176 -11.62 6.01 3.09
N ALA A 177 -10.98 5.84 1.94
CA ALA A 177 -10.13 4.69 1.62
C ALA A 177 -8.77 5.23 1.15
N TRP A 178 -7.71 4.48 1.43
CA TRP A 178 -6.37 4.84 0.94
C TRP A 178 -5.39 3.67 1.03
N MET A 179 -4.39 3.72 0.16
CA MET A 179 -3.19 2.89 0.23
C MET A 179 -2.07 3.62 0.99
N SER A 180 -1.20 2.88 1.67
CA SER A 180 0.02 3.44 2.27
C SER A 180 1.22 2.53 2.08
N THR A 181 2.38 3.16 1.97
CA THR A 181 3.67 2.48 1.89
C THR A 181 4.41 2.66 3.20
N TYR A 182 4.59 1.57 3.96
CA TYR A 182 5.42 1.56 5.17
C TYR A 182 6.91 1.42 4.84
N ARG A 183 7.23 0.73 3.75
CA ARG A 183 8.57 0.62 3.18
C ARG A 183 8.47 0.61 1.67
N SER A 184 9.14 1.54 1.00
CA SER A 184 9.21 1.59 -0.46
C SER A 184 10.12 0.49 -1.01
N SER A 185 9.87 0.07 -2.25
CA SER A 185 10.86 -0.72 -2.97
C SER A 185 12.07 0.13 -3.36
N SER A 186 13.25 -0.48 -3.45
CA SER A 186 14.50 0.18 -3.86
C SER A 186 15.44 -0.85 -4.45
N GLU A 187 16.25 -0.45 -5.43
CA GLU A 187 17.41 -1.21 -5.92
C GLU A 187 18.70 -0.35 -5.91
N MET A 188 18.70 0.75 -5.16
CA MET A 188 19.75 1.77 -5.22
C MET A 188 21.14 1.21 -4.89
N ASP A 189 21.20 0.34 -3.87
CA ASP A 189 22.43 -0.21 -3.31
C ASP A 189 22.80 -1.58 -3.90
N GLY A 190 22.20 -1.96 -5.04
CA GLY A 190 22.42 -3.27 -5.67
C GLY A 190 21.68 -4.44 -4.99
N GLU A 191 20.91 -4.16 -3.93
CA GLU A 191 19.98 -5.09 -3.30
C GLU A 191 18.53 -4.66 -3.56
N THR A 192 17.68 -5.61 -3.98
CA THR A 192 16.25 -5.36 -4.16
C THR A 192 15.54 -5.38 -2.80
N VAL A 193 15.17 -4.19 -2.32
CA VAL A 193 14.31 -4.02 -1.15
C VAL A 193 12.85 -4.19 -1.59
N ARG A 194 12.13 -5.13 -0.97
CA ARG A 194 10.71 -5.36 -1.25
C ARG A 194 9.78 -4.47 -0.42
N PRO A 195 8.68 -3.96 -1.02
CA PRO A 195 7.78 -3.02 -0.39
C PRO A 195 6.93 -3.64 0.73
N ILE A 196 6.46 -2.79 1.64
CA ILE A 196 5.43 -3.12 2.63
C ILE A 196 4.28 -2.15 2.42
N ILE A 197 3.16 -2.68 1.95
CA ILE A 197 1.99 -1.93 1.51
C ILE A 197 0.79 -2.28 2.39
N THR A 198 -0.06 -1.29 2.65
CA THR A 198 -1.37 -1.51 3.25
C THR A 198 -2.47 -0.84 2.43
N ASN A 199 -3.61 -1.50 2.35
CA ASN A 199 -4.86 -0.91 1.86
C ASN A 199 -5.82 -0.73 3.02
N ASN A 200 -6.38 0.47 3.14
CA ASN A 200 -7.29 0.83 4.22
C ASN A 200 -8.66 1.17 3.63
N MET A 201 -9.70 0.58 4.20
CA MET A 201 -11.08 0.94 3.92
C MET A 201 -11.80 1.29 5.24
N ASN A 202 -13.01 1.82 5.10
CA ASN A 202 -13.92 2.15 6.20
C ASN A 202 -15.26 1.41 6.04
N LEU A 203 -15.20 0.09 5.85
CA LEU A 203 -16.38 -0.78 5.82
C LEU A 203 -17.06 -0.80 7.19
N VAL A 204 -18.38 -0.98 7.18
CA VAL A 204 -19.13 -1.22 8.41
C VAL A 204 -18.77 -2.60 8.96
N THR A 205 -18.39 -2.66 10.24
CA THR A 205 -18.11 -3.93 10.92
C THR A 205 -19.39 -4.76 11.01
N PRO A 206 -19.42 -6.00 10.47
CA PRO A 206 -20.60 -6.84 10.58
C PRO A 206 -20.82 -7.29 12.02
N ALA A 207 -22.04 -7.70 12.35
CA ALA A 207 -22.31 -8.37 13.61
C ALA A 207 -21.50 -9.68 13.71
N ALA A 208 -21.17 -10.10 14.92
CA ALA A 208 -20.38 -11.32 15.14
C ALA A 208 -20.98 -12.54 14.41
N GLY A 209 -20.17 -13.20 13.59
CA GLY A 209 -20.57 -14.37 12.79
C GLY A 209 -21.37 -14.05 11.52
N GLN A 210 -21.60 -12.78 11.18
CA GLN A 210 -22.22 -12.36 9.93
C GLN A 210 -21.16 -12.04 8.87
N PRO A 211 -21.46 -12.25 7.57
CA PRO A 211 -20.53 -11.89 6.50
C PRO A 211 -20.45 -10.37 6.31
N THR A 212 -19.30 -9.89 5.85
CA THR A 212 -19.12 -8.51 5.36
C THR A 212 -19.65 -8.43 3.93
N LEU A 213 -20.89 -7.96 3.78
CA LEU A 213 -21.49 -7.71 2.47
C LEU A 213 -21.09 -6.33 1.98
N LEU A 214 -20.53 -6.24 0.77
CA LEU A 214 -20.12 -5.00 0.16
C LEU A 214 -21.17 -4.51 -0.85
N SER A 215 -21.44 -3.23 -0.84
CA SER A 215 -22.14 -2.54 -1.92
C SER A 215 -21.26 -2.46 -3.18
N PRO A 216 -21.85 -2.26 -4.38
CA PRO A 216 -21.07 -2.07 -5.61
C PRO A 216 -20.00 -0.98 -5.50
N THR A 217 -20.31 0.14 -4.84
CA THR A 217 -19.35 1.24 -4.62
C THR A 217 -18.18 0.83 -3.72
N GLU A 218 -18.42 0.00 -2.71
CA GLU A 218 -17.34 -0.50 -1.85
C GLU A 218 -16.47 -1.53 -2.58
N VAL A 219 -17.04 -2.35 -3.46
CA VAL A 219 -16.25 -3.24 -4.33
C VAL A 219 -15.40 -2.43 -5.30
N GLU A 220 -15.98 -1.42 -5.95
CA GLU A 220 -15.23 -0.50 -6.81
C GLU A 220 -14.06 0.16 -6.05
N THR A 221 -14.32 0.65 -4.84
CA THR A 221 -13.28 1.21 -3.96
C THR A 221 -12.20 0.18 -3.59
N LEU A 222 -12.57 -1.08 -3.35
CA LEU A 222 -11.61 -2.15 -3.10
C LEU A 222 -10.66 -2.34 -4.28
N PHE A 223 -11.19 -2.35 -5.51
CA PHE A 223 -10.39 -2.47 -6.74
C PHE A 223 -9.51 -1.24 -6.97
N HIS A 224 -10.03 -0.03 -6.73
CA HIS A 224 -9.27 1.22 -6.77
C HIS A 224 -8.03 1.12 -5.87
N GLU A 225 -8.24 0.86 -4.58
CA GLU A 225 -7.14 0.75 -3.63
C GLU A 225 -6.20 -0.39 -4.00
N PHE A 226 -6.74 -1.51 -4.50
CA PHE A 226 -5.91 -2.65 -4.91
C PHE A 226 -5.02 -2.30 -6.11
N GLY A 227 -5.45 -1.41 -7.01
CA GLY A 227 -4.60 -0.86 -8.05
C GLY A 227 -3.41 -0.06 -7.50
N HIS A 228 -3.63 0.79 -6.50
CA HIS A 228 -2.51 1.42 -5.75
C HIS A 228 -1.61 0.36 -5.10
N GLY A 229 -2.23 -0.67 -4.51
CA GLY A 229 -1.56 -1.81 -3.90
C GLY A 229 -0.62 -2.53 -4.87
N LEU A 230 -1.13 -2.87 -6.06
CA LEU A 230 -0.38 -3.48 -7.16
C LEU A 230 0.75 -2.56 -7.64
N HIS A 231 0.50 -1.26 -7.75
CA HIS A 231 1.53 -0.29 -8.13
C HIS A 231 2.67 -0.24 -7.12
N GLY A 232 2.34 -0.27 -5.82
CA GLY A 232 3.31 -0.37 -4.75
C GLY A 232 4.07 -1.70 -4.75
N LEU A 233 3.40 -2.83 -5.00
CA LEU A 233 4.00 -4.17 -4.96
C LEU A 233 4.86 -4.51 -6.17
N LEU A 234 4.46 -4.08 -7.37
CA LEU A 234 5.07 -4.50 -8.63
C LEU A 234 6.19 -3.56 -9.11
N THR A 235 6.33 -2.37 -8.52
CA THR A 235 7.39 -1.41 -8.88
C THR A 235 8.78 -2.06 -8.90
N LYS A 236 9.56 -1.77 -9.95
CA LYS A 236 10.96 -2.21 -10.13
C LYS A 236 11.93 -1.02 -10.17
N ILE A 237 11.53 0.09 -9.56
CA ILE A 237 12.29 1.33 -9.64
C ILE A 237 13.47 1.32 -8.69
N ARG A 238 14.63 1.71 -9.24
CA ARG A 238 15.90 1.75 -8.51
C ARG A 238 15.89 2.69 -7.32
N TYR A 239 15.33 3.89 -7.47
CA TYR A 239 15.42 4.93 -6.45
C TYR A 239 14.12 5.02 -5.64
N PRO A 240 14.16 4.96 -4.30
CA PRO A 240 12.96 4.90 -3.46
C PRO A 240 12.05 6.11 -3.62
N SER A 241 12.60 7.28 -3.98
CA SER A 241 11.85 8.51 -4.22
C SER A 241 10.91 8.46 -5.43
N PHE A 242 11.06 7.45 -6.30
CA PHE A 242 10.21 7.23 -7.49
C PHE A 242 9.51 5.86 -7.43
N SER A 243 9.47 5.22 -6.26
CA SER A 243 9.00 3.85 -6.11
C SER A 243 7.48 3.77 -5.96
N GLY A 244 6.83 2.84 -6.67
CA GLY A 244 5.39 2.62 -6.55
C GLY A 244 4.59 3.88 -6.90
N VAL A 245 3.68 4.27 -6.00
CA VAL A 245 2.77 5.41 -6.17
C VAL A 245 3.45 6.80 -6.09
N TYR A 246 4.75 6.87 -5.80
CA TYR A 246 5.48 8.15 -5.76
C TYR A 246 5.79 8.65 -7.18
N GLY A 247 4.79 9.25 -7.83
CA GLY A 247 4.84 10.00 -9.09
C GLY A 247 4.06 11.32 -8.97
N GLY A 248 3.98 12.11 -10.05
CA GLY A 248 3.17 13.34 -10.02
C GLY A 248 1.69 13.04 -9.71
N PRO A 249 0.97 13.91 -8.97
CA PRO A 249 -0.41 13.66 -8.53
C PRO A 249 -1.37 13.38 -9.70
N ASP A 250 -1.06 13.90 -10.88
CA ASP A 250 -1.85 13.72 -12.12
C ASP A 250 -1.72 12.30 -12.74
N TYR A 251 -0.84 11.46 -12.22
CA TYR A 251 -0.62 10.09 -12.72
C TYR A 251 -0.92 9.02 -11.67
N VAL A 252 -0.81 9.33 -10.38
CA VAL A 252 -0.92 8.33 -9.31
C VAL A 252 -2.27 7.62 -9.31
N GLU A 253 -3.34 8.29 -9.76
CA GLU A 253 -4.69 7.71 -9.83
C GLU A 253 -4.94 6.83 -11.05
N PHE A 254 -4.10 6.88 -12.09
CA PHE A 254 -4.35 6.05 -13.27
C PHE A 254 -4.27 4.54 -12.96
N PRO A 255 -3.25 4.03 -12.24
CA PRO A 255 -3.16 2.60 -11.88
C PRO A 255 -4.27 2.12 -10.94
N SER A 256 -4.85 3.00 -10.12
CA SER A 256 -6.00 2.66 -9.26
C SER A 256 -7.28 2.63 -10.08
N GLN A 257 -7.57 3.67 -10.85
CA GLN A 257 -8.82 3.78 -11.61
C GLN A 257 -8.92 2.75 -12.74
N VAL A 258 -7.80 2.43 -13.43
CA VAL A 258 -7.82 1.37 -14.46
C VAL A 258 -8.23 0.00 -13.88
N MET A 259 -7.97 -0.23 -12.59
CA MET A 259 -8.37 -1.46 -11.92
C MET A 259 -9.87 -1.50 -11.61
N GLU A 260 -10.54 -0.37 -11.48
CA GLU A 260 -11.99 -0.29 -11.21
C GLU A 260 -12.79 -0.93 -12.34
N HIS A 261 -12.36 -0.84 -13.58
CA HIS A 261 -13.11 -1.42 -14.69
C HIS A 261 -13.31 -2.94 -14.58
N TRP A 262 -12.43 -3.67 -13.88
CA TRP A 262 -12.55 -5.13 -13.72
C TRP A 262 -13.72 -5.56 -12.85
N TRP A 263 -14.10 -4.77 -11.84
CA TRP A 263 -14.99 -5.27 -10.78
C TRP A 263 -16.36 -5.71 -11.32
N SER A 264 -16.83 -5.03 -12.38
CA SER A 264 -18.16 -5.21 -12.96
C SER A 264 -18.18 -6.04 -14.25
N GLU A 265 -17.02 -6.48 -14.75
CA GLU A 265 -16.99 -7.31 -15.95
C GLU A 265 -17.62 -8.69 -15.69
N PRO A 266 -18.47 -9.21 -16.58
CA PRO A 266 -19.20 -10.46 -16.35
C PRO A 266 -18.31 -11.65 -15.98
N GLN A 267 -17.13 -11.74 -16.58
CA GLN A 267 -16.17 -12.82 -16.31
C GLN A 267 -15.57 -12.72 -14.90
N VAL A 268 -15.37 -11.50 -14.38
CA VAL A 268 -14.85 -11.26 -13.02
C VAL A 268 -15.96 -11.44 -11.99
N LEU A 269 -17.17 -10.92 -12.27
CA LEU A 269 -18.34 -11.16 -11.43
C LEU A 269 -18.60 -12.66 -11.24
N ALA A 270 -18.42 -13.49 -12.28
CA ALA A 270 -18.54 -14.94 -12.17
C ALA A 270 -17.53 -15.59 -11.19
N MET A 271 -16.40 -14.93 -10.93
CA MET A 271 -15.38 -15.41 -9.98
C MET A 271 -15.82 -15.18 -8.53
N TYR A 272 -16.27 -13.98 -8.19
CA TYR A 272 -16.46 -13.57 -6.80
C TYR A 272 -17.91 -13.27 -6.40
N ALA A 273 -18.79 -12.86 -7.33
CA ALA A 273 -20.15 -12.42 -7.02
C ALA A 273 -21.07 -13.64 -6.82
N ARG A 274 -20.89 -14.29 -5.67
CA ARG A 274 -21.63 -15.47 -5.23
C ARG A 274 -22.51 -15.11 -4.04
N HIS A 275 -23.73 -15.65 -4.02
CA HIS A 275 -24.60 -15.50 -2.87
C HIS A 275 -23.95 -16.14 -1.63
N HIS A 276 -23.84 -15.38 -0.54
CA HIS A 276 -23.02 -15.79 0.61
C HIS A 276 -23.53 -17.07 1.30
N GLU A 277 -24.82 -17.39 1.18
CA GLU A 277 -25.39 -18.61 1.77
C GLU A 277 -25.40 -19.80 0.82
N THR A 278 -25.66 -19.55 -0.47
CA THR A 278 -25.95 -20.62 -1.44
C THR A 278 -24.78 -20.90 -2.37
N GLY A 279 -23.81 -19.99 -2.47
CA GLY A 279 -22.68 -20.07 -3.39
C GLY A 279 -23.04 -19.84 -4.86
N GLU A 280 -24.31 -19.60 -5.16
CA GLU A 280 -24.82 -19.37 -6.52
C GLU A 280 -24.25 -18.07 -7.09
N VAL A 281 -23.81 -18.12 -8.34
CA VAL A 281 -23.29 -16.94 -9.04
C VAL A 281 -24.44 -15.99 -9.34
N ILE A 282 -24.18 -14.67 -9.26
CA ILE A 282 -25.14 -13.63 -9.62
C ILE A 282 -25.76 -13.91 -11.01
N PRO A 283 -27.11 -13.90 -11.14
CA PRO A 283 -27.76 -14.08 -12.43
C PRO A 283 -27.36 -12.99 -13.43
N MET A 284 -27.10 -13.37 -14.68
CA MET A 284 -26.71 -12.44 -15.74
C MET A 284 -27.74 -11.32 -15.96
N GLU A 285 -29.02 -11.59 -15.75
CA GLU A 285 -30.09 -10.58 -15.84
C GLU A 285 -29.88 -9.42 -14.84
N LEU A 286 -29.37 -9.71 -13.63
CA LEU A 286 -29.06 -8.68 -12.64
C LEU A 286 -27.81 -7.89 -13.05
N VAL A 287 -26.79 -8.56 -13.58
CA VAL A 287 -25.59 -7.91 -14.13
C VAL A 287 -25.96 -6.94 -15.24
N GLU A 288 -26.82 -7.34 -16.18
CA GLU A 288 -27.31 -6.46 -17.24
C GLU A 288 -28.11 -5.27 -16.70
N LYS A 289 -28.93 -5.46 -15.65
CA LYS A 289 -29.65 -4.36 -15.00
C LYS A 289 -28.68 -3.38 -14.33
N MET A 290 -27.66 -3.88 -13.64
CA MET A 290 -26.59 -3.05 -13.05
C MET A 290 -25.86 -2.26 -14.12
N ASN A 291 -25.49 -2.90 -15.24
CA ASN A 291 -24.81 -2.26 -16.35
C ASN A 291 -25.67 -1.19 -17.03
N ARG A 292 -26.97 -1.41 -17.20
CA ARG A 292 -27.89 -0.36 -17.69
C ARG A 292 -28.00 0.81 -16.73
N ALA A 293 -27.92 0.56 -15.42
CA ALA A 293 -27.98 1.58 -14.39
C ALA A 293 -26.65 2.30 -14.16
N SER A 294 -25.53 1.87 -14.74
CA SER A 294 -24.20 2.46 -14.47
C SER A 294 -24.07 3.92 -14.91
N THR A 295 -24.84 4.32 -15.93
CA THR A 295 -24.92 5.71 -16.41
C THR A 295 -25.94 6.57 -15.65
N PHE A 296 -26.75 5.94 -14.80
CA PHE A 296 -27.70 6.65 -13.97
C PHE A 296 -26.96 7.54 -12.97
N ASN A 297 -27.41 8.80 -12.85
CA ASN A 297 -26.85 9.79 -11.94
C ASN A 297 -25.41 10.25 -12.22
N GLN A 298 -24.81 9.85 -13.34
CA GLN A 298 -23.44 10.27 -13.70
C GLN A 298 -23.30 11.79 -13.78
N GLY A 299 -24.30 12.50 -14.31
CA GLY A 299 -24.30 13.97 -14.33
C GLY A 299 -24.14 14.59 -12.93
N PHE A 300 -24.78 14.03 -11.90
CA PHE A 300 -24.61 14.51 -10.52
C PHE A 300 -23.21 14.16 -9.99
N LYS A 301 -22.78 12.90 -10.14
CA LYS A 301 -21.47 12.41 -9.66
C LYS A 301 -20.29 13.20 -10.26
N THR A 302 -20.30 13.40 -11.58
CA THR A 302 -19.26 14.17 -12.26
C THR A 302 -19.29 15.63 -11.82
N THR A 303 -20.48 16.21 -11.65
CA THR A 303 -20.61 17.64 -11.28
C THR A 303 -20.21 17.90 -9.82
N GLU A 304 -20.55 17.03 -8.86
CA GLU A 304 -20.08 17.17 -7.47
C GLU A 304 -18.55 17.05 -7.37
N PHE A 305 -17.93 16.25 -8.24
CA PHE A 305 -16.49 16.08 -8.33
C PHE A 305 -15.83 17.35 -8.90
N ILE A 306 -16.30 17.83 -10.06
CA ILE A 306 -15.84 19.07 -10.68
C ILE A 306 -15.98 20.24 -9.71
N ALA A 307 -17.11 20.34 -9.00
CA ALA A 307 -17.35 21.37 -8.00
C ALA A 307 -16.27 21.37 -6.90
N ALA A 308 -15.90 20.20 -6.38
CA ALA A 308 -14.82 20.07 -5.40
C ALA A 308 -13.44 20.44 -5.99
N SER A 309 -13.13 20.00 -7.22
CA SER A 309 -11.88 20.36 -7.90
C SER A 309 -11.77 21.87 -8.18
N LEU A 310 -12.88 22.53 -8.52
CA LEU A 310 -12.93 23.98 -8.70
C LEU A 310 -12.69 24.72 -7.37
N ILE A 311 -13.30 24.26 -6.28
CA ILE A 311 -13.05 24.83 -4.95
C ILE A 311 -11.57 24.70 -4.56
N ASP A 312 -10.96 23.53 -4.75
CA ASP A 312 -9.53 23.30 -4.51
C ASP A 312 -8.66 24.29 -5.29
N LEU A 313 -8.82 24.37 -6.61
CA LEU A 313 -8.02 25.27 -7.44
C LEU A 313 -8.22 26.74 -7.03
N HIS A 314 -9.45 27.15 -6.72
CA HIS A 314 -9.73 28.53 -6.33
C HIS A 314 -9.11 28.88 -4.98
N TRP A 315 -9.06 27.96 -4.01
CA TRP A 315 -8.31 28.18 -2.77
C TRP A 315 -6.81 28.41 -3.01
N HIS A 316 -6.23 27.65 -3.94
CA HIS A 316 -4.78 27.67 -4.18
C HIS A 316 -4.32 28.68 -5.26
N MET A 317 -5.26 29.40 -5.88
CA MET A 317 -4.98 30.49 -6.82
C MET A 317 -4.97 31.88 -6.16
N LEU A 318 -5.37 31.98 -4.89
CA LEU A 318 -5.46 33.25 -4.17
C LEU A 318 -4.07 33.84 -3.94
N SER A 319 -3.95 35.16 -4.14
CA SER A 319 -2.84 35.94 -3.60
C SER A 319 -2.93 36.04 -2.08
N SER A 320 -1.83 36.44 -1.43
CA SER A 320 -1.82 36.65 0.02
C SER A 320 -2.82 37.71 0.48
N GLU A 321 -3.09 38.73 -0.33
CA GLU A 321 -4.07 39.78 0.00
C GLU A 321 -5.50 39.22 -0.07
N GLU A 322 -5.82 38.50 -1.15
CA GLU A 322 -7.14 37.89 -1.34
C GLU A 322 -7.43 36.83 -0.26
N ALA A 323 -6.45 35.99 0.08
CA ALA A 323 -6.60 35.00 1.14
C ALA A 323 -6.87 35.64 2.52
N ASN A 324 -6.17 36.74 2.84
CA ASN A 324 -6.38 37.48 4.09
C ASN A 324 -7.74 38.19 4.15
N ALA A 325 -8.35 38.49 3.00
CA ALA A 325 -9.66 39.10 2.92
C ALA A 325 -10.82 38.09 3.11
N ILE A 326 -10.55 36.78 2.98
CA ILE A 326 -11.57 35.75 3.21
C ILE A 326 -11.80 35.59 4.70
N THR A 327 -13.04 35.83 5.12
CA THR A 327 -13.49 35.69 6.52
C THR A 327 -14.48 34.54 6.73
N ASP A 328 -15.04 33.99 5.64
CA ASP A 328 -15.99 32.87 5.66
C ASP A 328 -15.72 31.92 4.47
N ALA A 329 -15.30 30.69 4.78
CA ALA A 329 -15.02 29.66 3.80
C ALA A 329 -16.26 29.24 2.99
N ARG A 330 -17.46 29.28 3.59
CA ARG A 330 -18.71 28.88 2.93
C ARG A 330 -19.16 29.92 1.92
N GLU A 331 -19.02 31.20 2.24
CA GLU A 331 -19.32 32.27 1.28
C GLU A 331 -18.32 32.28 0.12
N PHE A 332 -17.04 31.98 0.41
CA PHE A 332 -16.05 31.74 -0.63
C PHE A 332 -16.45 30.57 -1.56
N GLU A 333 -16.79 29.40 -1.02
CA GLU A 333 -17.27 28.24 -1.79
C GLU A 333 -18.43 28.60 -2.71
N LYS A 334 -19.48 29.24 -2.16
CA LYS A 334 -20.64 29.67 -2.95
C LYS A 334 -20.25 30.59 -4.09
N SER A 335 -19.35 31.54 -3.85
CA SER A 335 -18.88 32.47 -4.87
C SER A 335 -18.16 31.75 -6.03
N VAL A 336 -17.38 30.73 -5.71
CA VAL A 336 -16.70 29.88 -6.69
C VAL A 336 -17.72 29.08 -7.50
N LEU A 337 -18.65 28.39 -6.84
CA LEU A 337 -19.67 27.57 -7.52
C LEU A 337 -20.59 28.41 -8.41
N ALA A 338 -20.99 29.60 -7.95
CA ALA A 338 -21.81 30.53 -8.71
C ALA A 338 -21.11 31.02 -10.00
N LYS A 339 -19.79 31.24 -9.95
CA LYS A 339 -18.99 31.64 -11.12
C LYS A 339 -19.09 30.65 -12.29
N TYR A 340 -19.27 29.36 -11.99
CA TYR A 340 -19.37 28.30 -12.98
C TYR A 340 -20.80 27.82 -13.22
N ASN A 341 -21.81 28.50 -12.67
CA ASN A 341 -23.22 28.12 -12.75
C ASN A 341 -23.50 26.70 -12.25
N ILE A 342 -22.76 26.23 -11.24
CA ILE A 342 -23.05 24.94 -10.60
C ILE A 342 -24.38 25.08 -9.83
N PRO A 343 -25.41 24.27 -10.12
CA PRO A 343 -26.70 24.38 -9.44
C PRO A 343 -26.59 24.10 -7.93
N GLU A 344 -27.31 24.86 -7.09
CA GLU A 344 -27.27 24.69 -5.62
C GLU A 344 -27.71 23.29 -5.14
N ILE A 345 -28.48 22.56 -5.94
CA ILE A 345 -28.88 21.18 -5.64
C ILE A 345 -27.71 20.19 -5.71
N ILE A 346 -26.59 20.58 -6.36
CA ILE A 346 -25.39 19.77 -6.47
C ILE A 346 -24.35 20.32 -5.49
N GLU A 347 -24.27 19.66 -4.34
CA GLU A 347 -23.24 19.91 -3.33
C GLU A 347 -21.87 19.42 -3.86
N PRO A 348 -20.76 20.12 -3.55
CA PRO A 348 -19.44 19.59 -3.85
C PRO A 348 -19.18 18.32 -3.05
N ARG A 349 -18.48 17.36 -3.65
CA ARG A 349 -18.16 16.06 -3.03
C ARG A 349 -17.47 16.20 -1.67
N TYR A 350 -16.66 17.24 -1.53
CA TYR A 350 -16.12 17.71 -0.26
C TYR A 350 -16.29 19.22 -0.13
N ARG A 351 -16.74 19.69 1.03
CA ARG A 351 -16.66 21.11 1.40
C ARG A 351 -15.35 21.38 2.13
N SER A 352 -14.86 22.61 2.04
CA SER A 352 -13.54 23.05 2.50
C SER A 352 -13.25 22.63 3.93
N THR A 353 -14.23 22.76 4.83
CA THR A 353 -14.06 22.46 6.27
C THR A 353 -13.77 20.99 6.58
N TYR A 354 -14.06 20.07 5.66
CA TYR A 354 -13.76 18.64 5.80
C TYR A 354 -13.02 18.09 4.57
N PHE A 355 -12.40 18.96 3.77
CA PHE A 355 -11.69 18.57 2.56
C PHE A 355 -10.26 18.13 2.87
N SER A 356 -10.14 16.99 3.54
CA SER A 356 -8.86 16.44 4.00
C SER A 356 -7.85 16.24 2.86
N HIS A 357 -8.30 15.89 1.66
CA HIS A 357 -7.44 15.70 0.48
C HIS A 357 -6.51 16.90 0.23
N ILE A 358 -7.02 18.12 0.37
CA ILE A 358 -6.30 19.34 0.00
C ILE A 358 -5.70 20.09 1.21
N PHE A 359 -6.32 19.96 2.40
CA PHE A 359 -5.85 20.66 3.60
C PHE A 359 -5.00 19.81 4.56
N ALA A 360 -5.10 18.48 4.46
CA ALA A 360 -4.39 17.55 5.34
C ALA A 360 -3.81 16.33 4.57
N GLY A 361 -3.82 16.40 3.24
CA GLY A 361 -3.42 15.35 2.31
C GLY A 361 -2.46 15.88 1.25
N GLY A 362 -2.23 15.09 0.22
CA GLY A 362 -1.27 15.40 -0.86
C GLY A 362 -1.85 16.07 -2.09
N TYR A 363 -3.12 16.50 -2.07
CA TYR A 363 -3.85 16.94 -3.28
C TYR A 363 -4.16 18.44 -3.29
N ALA A 364 -3.42 19.25 -2.52
CA ALA A 364 -3.50 20.72 -2.58
C ALA A 364 -3.23 21.20 -4.02
N ALA A 365 -4.17 21.93 -4.62
CA ALA A 365 -4.15 22.32 -6.03
C ALA A 365 -4.05 21.14 -7.01
N GLY A 366 -4.54 19.98 -6.61
CA GLY A 366 -4.35 18.72 -7.31
C GLY A 366 -5.57 17.80 -7.27
N TYR A 367 -6.71 18.21 -6.70
CA TYR A 367 -7.89 17.33 -6.63
C TYR A 367 -8.52 17.08 -8.01
N TYR A 368 -8.21 17.91 -9.02
CA TYR A 368 -8.60 17.66 -10.41
C TYR A 368 -7.90 16.42 -11.01
N SER A 369 -6.83 15.92 -10.39
CA SER A 369 -6.03 14.82 -10.92
C SER A 369 -6.84 13.54 -11.14
N TYR A 370 -7.85 13.29 -10.32
CA TYR A 370 -8.76 12.15 -10.46
C TYR A 370 -9.54 12.19 -11.78
N LEU A 371 -10.12 13.34 -12.16
CA LEU A 371 -10.80 13.49 -13.45
C LEU A 371 -9.82 13.45 -14.62
N TRP A 372 -8.61 13.97 -14.41
CA TRP A 372 -7.56 13.94 -15.42
C TRP A 372 -7.10 12.51 -15.70
N ALA A 373 -6.98 11.69 -14.65
CA ALA A 373 -6.64 10.28 -14.74
C ALA A 373 -7.79 9.43 -15.29
N GLU A 374 -9.06 9.81 -15.05
CA GLU A 374 -10.27 9.17 -15.63
C GLU A 374 -10.36 9.33 -17.16
N ILE A 375 -9.71 10.33 -17.75
CA ILE A 375 -9.62 10.43 -19.22
C ILE A 375 -8.68 9.34 -19.77
N LEU A 376 -7.71 8.91 -18.96
CA LEU A 376 -6.64 8.02 -19.39
C LEU A 376 -6.94 6.55 -19.10
N ASP A 377 -7.64 6.25 -18.01
CA ASP A 377 -8.02 4.89 -17.62
C ASP A 377 -9.04 4.28 -18.58
N ALA A 378 -10.03 5.05 -19.04
CA ALA A 378 -11.02 4.64 -20.02
C ALA A 378 -10.34 4.19 -21.32
N ASP A 379 -9.37 4.97 -21.81
CA ASP A 379 -8.52 4.60 -22.95
C ASP A 379 -7.64 3.36 -22.66
N GLY A 380 -7.18 3.21 -21.42
CA GLY A 380 -6.36 2.08 -20.97
C GLY A 380 -7.12 0.75 -20.95
N PHE A 381 -8.34 0.74 -20.42
CA PHE A 381 -9.18 -0.46 -20.35
C PHE A 381 -9.85 -0.79 -21.69
N ASP A 382 -10.15 0.21 -22.51
CA ASP A 382 -10.68 0.00 -23.86
C ASP A 382 -9.75 -0.85 -24.73
N ALA A 383 -8.44 -0.82 -24.51
CA ALA A 383 -7.50 -1.73 -25.18
C ALA A 383 -7.83 -3.20 -24.91
N PHE A 384 -8.20 -3.56 -23.67
CA PHE A 384 -8.62 -4.91 -23.32
C PHE A 384 -9.96 -5.27 -23.98
N LYS A 385 -10.95 -4.36 -23.93
CA LYS A 385 -12.25 -4.56 -24.60
C LYS A 385 -12.11 -4.75 -26.11
N GLN A 386 -11.29 -3.94 -26.77
CA GLN A 386 -11.04 -4.03 -28.21
C GLN A 386 -10.37 -5.35 -28.62
N SER A 387 -9.61 -5.96 -27.71
CA SER A 387 -9.02 -7.28 -27.96
C SER A 387 -10.03 -8.43 -27.90
N GLY A 388 -11.22 -8.19 -27.35
CA GLY A 388 -12.24 -9.21 -27.11
C GLY A 388 -11.95 -10.11 -25.91
N ASP A 389 -10.79 -9.93 -25.26
CA ASP A 389 -10.38 -10.66 -24.07
C ASP A 389 -9.95 -9.66 -23.00
N ILE A 390 -10.74 -9.60 -21.94
CA ILE A 390 -10.39 -8.76 -20.80
C ILE A 390 -9.11 -9.31 -20.13
N PHE A 391 -8.87 -10.62 -20.10
CA PHE A 391 -7.63 -11.18 -19.51
C PHE A 391 -6.45 -11.24 -20.49
N ASN A 392 -6.45 -10.43 -21.56
CA ASN A 392 -5.44 -10.52 -22.62
C ASN A 392 -4.01 -10.42 -22.04
N PRO A 393 -3.20 -11.49 -22.14
CA PRO A 393 -1.90 -11.55 -21.47
C PRO A 393 -0.87 -10.59 -22.06
N GLU A 394 -0.96 -10.26 -23.36
CA GLU A 394 -0.05 -9.32 -24.01
C GLU A 394 -0.31 -7.88 -23.56
N ILE A 395 -1.58 -7.51 -23.40
CA ILE A 395 -1.97 -6.18 -22.92
C ILE A 395 -1.68 -6.08 -21.42
N ALA A 396 -1.98 -7.12 -20.63
CA ALA A 396 -1.65 -7.19 -19.22
C ALA A 396 -0.13 -7.09 -18.97
N ALA A 397 0.70 -7.75 -19.78
CA ALA A 397 2.16 -7.64 -19.69
C ALA A 397 2.65 -6.21 -19.97
N LYS A 398 2.04 -5.52 -20.95
CA LYS A 398 2.34 -4.10 -21.23
C LYS A 398 1.91 -3.20 -20.07
N LEU A 399 0.72 -3.41 -19.51
CA LEU A 399 0.23 -2.68 -18.34
C LEU A 399 1.17 -2.88 -17.14
N LYS A 400 1.52 -4.13 -16.83
CA LYS A 400 2.50 -4.48 -15.80
C LYS A 400 3.83 -3.74 -16.02
N GLN A 401 4.45 -3.92 -17.18
CA GLN A 401 5.78 -3.38 -17.46
C GLN A 401 5.82 -1.85 -17.48
N TRP A 402 4.85 -1.22 -18.13
CA TRP A 402 4.92 0.20 -18.45
C TRP A 402 4.25 1.11 -17.44
N ILE A 403 3.39 0.56 -16.59
CA ILE A 403 2.66 1.31 -15.59
C ILE A 403 3.12 0.83 -14.21
N PHE A 404 2.71 -0.38 -13.80
CA PHE A 404 2.94 -0.88 -12.44
C PHE A 404 4.43 -1.07 -12.06
N GLU A 405 5.27 -1.57 -12.97
CA GLU A 405 6.71 -1.77 -12.71
C GLU A 405 7.51 -0.46 -12.80
N SER A 406 6.95 0.59 -13.42
CA SER A 406 7.68 1.80 -13.80
C SER A 406 7.67 2.91 -12.74
N GLY A 407 6.90 2.75 -11.66
CA GLY A 407 6.74 3.72 -10.58
C GLY A 407 6.59 5.17 -11.09
N GLY A 408 7.25 6.11 -10.40
CA GLY A 408 7.24 7.53 -10.74
C GLY A 408 8.23 8.00 -11.81
N LEU A 409 9.01 7.11 -12.43
CA LEU A 409 9.99 7.53 -13.47
C LEU A 409 9.31 7.98 -14.78
N ARG A 410 7.99 7.84 -14.90
CA ARG A 410 7.23 8.22 -16.07
C ARG A 410 6.10 9.14 -15.68
N GLY A 411 6.22 10.41 -16.06
CA GLY A 411 5.05 11.28 -16.19
C GLY A 411 4.24 10.91 -17.43
N LEU A 412 3.02 11.44 -17.54
CA LEU A 412 2.05 11.24 -18.63
C LEU A 412 2.60 11.43 -20.05
N HIS A 413 3.76 12.06 -20.22
CA HIS A 413 4.37 12.35 -21.51
C HIS A 413 5.44 11.35 -21.96
N CYS A 414 5.74 10.32 -21.18
CA CYS A 414 6.77 9.35 -21.55
C CYS A 414 6.15 8.10 -22.22
N GLY A 415 6.18 8.08 -23.55
CA GLY A 415 6.52 6.88 -24.33
C GLY A 415 5.38 5.98 -24.84
N PRO A 416 4.77 5.09 -24.04
CA PRO A 416 3.85 4.09 -24.59
C PRO A 416 2.44 4.62 -24.88
N CYS A 417 1.86 5.47 -24.01
CA CYS A 417 0.55 6.09 -24.27
C CYS A 417 0.62 7.16 -25.38
N ALA A 418 1.78 7.81 -25.53
CA ALA A 418 2.04 8.74 -26.63
C ALA A 418 2.30 8.03 -27.98
N GLY A 419 2.54 6.72 -27.97
CA GLY A 419 3.04 5.96 -29.11
C GLY A 419 2.03 5.67 -30.23
N ARG A 420 0.72 5.75 -29.97
CA ARG A 420 -0.35 5.80 -30.99
C ARG A 420 -1.55 6.55 -30.39
N ARG A 421 -1.77 7.78 -30.85
CA ARG A 421 -2.84 8.73 -30.46
C ARG A 421 -2.51 9.70 -29.31
N ALA A 422 -1.38 10.38 -29.38
CA ALA A 422 -1.35 11.77 -28.88
C ALA A 422 -2.14 12.68 -29.84
N ARG A 423 -3.46 12.53 -29.88
CA ARG A 423 -4.33 13.71 -30.09
C ARG A 423 -4.62 14.20 -28.69
N GLN A 424 -4.48 15.51 -28.45
CA GLN A 424 -5.06 16.11 -27.25
C GLN A 424 -6.49 15.59 -27.10
N PRO A 425 -6.95 15.21 -25.89
CA PRO A 425 -8.34 14.83 -25.69
C PRO A 425 -9.20 15.99 -26.21
N ASP A 426 -9.93 15.77 -27.31
CA ASP A 426 -10.87 16.75 -27.77
C ASP A 426 -12.08 16.65 -26.85
N GLY A 427 -12.25 17.66 -25.99
CA GLY A 427 -13.44 17.82 -25.15
C GLY A 427 -14.69 18.12 -25.99
N ARG A 428 -15.04 17.24 -26.93
CA ARG A 428 -16.23 17.32 -27.77
C ARG A 428 -16.93 15.97 -27.81
N THR A 429 -17.76 15.74 -26.81
CA THR A 429 -18.95 14.90 -26.98
C THR A 429 -20.09 15.80 -27.46
N GLY A 430 -20.57 15.50 -28.67
CA GLY A 430 -21.92 15.77 -29.13
C GLY A 430 -22.66 14.44 -29.23
#